data_AF-I3EGR2-F1
#
_entry.id   AF-I3EGR2-F1
#
_cell.length_a   1.000
_cell.length_b   1.000
_cell.length_c   1.000
_cell.angle_alpha   90.00
_cell.angle_beta   90.00
_cell.angle_gamma   90.00
#
_symmetry.space_group_name_H-M   'P 1'
#
loop_
_entity.id
_entity.type
_entity.pdbx_description
1 polymer ?
#
loop_
_entity_poly.entity_id
_entity_poly.type
_entity_poly.pdbx_seq_one_letter_code
_entity_poly.pdbx_strand_id
1 'polypeptide(L)'
;MVPSYTRIPENIPENSQDPIKDEILQYANHVETMLLNLFMCLTYNPETNKCSTEYMHGASTALIEFFNKYSVPTENASQTKHRDWCKVVSRLNNPNIRYAKESRTMLHAGLENILYVICELFPLNHAMRNTIVNTIHISRNTGLERTKKLEELFLNILNRCLAGNHQISISTSILAPLSENRQSIDVFGSITLVFERNNKKERIELITFPVMSRFTLLSDFRDYSEDIKNEFMGLKEKYSDINKYTGNLISNYLNNTLESLKKKTLEQNLGMLNNILKNENIQNRLFLYGYGDIDYKAAIINYFCITNRNRVSDNQLLCIIINIIGNTLIPNLETRKKILPQIMYFTEHKEHFSNIEYDLENMPTAEISNDLLNNIIESMIYINHSKEAFLEYFSYFLKKSIYYKQELKIFGVLDSFKAIFIKVPEKYEFGILTEIMQKMKECMESNAVTSLNNIWFAWLCYACMNINNPMFINFIYAYLDPMRVSNEYILRNAIKLKNISKKILSALEKEKESLCNGNDPVSKKKYDKLTSIFKSQLITEIGGLSLSEMPSRKRIYCGQRTHKE
;
A
#
# COMPACT_ATOMS: atom_id res chain seq x y z
N MET A 1 -17.52 15.30 1.43
CA MET A 1 -16.78 14.68 0.29
C MET A 1 -15.70 15.66 -0.16
N VAL A 2 -14.55 15.17 -0.63
CA VAL A 2 -13.32 15.97 -0.82
C VAL A 2 -12.99 16.04 -2.32
N PRO A 3 -12.70 17.23 -2.91
CA PRO A 3 -12.22 17.35 -4.28
C PRO A 3 -11.11 16.34 -4.62
N SER A 4 -11.35 15.55 -5.66
CA SER A 4 -10.35 14.65 -6.24
C SER A 4 -9.46 15.43 -7.21
N TYR A 5 -8.19 15.02 -7.34
CA TYR A 5 -7.30 15.65 -8.31
C TYR A 5 -7.83 15.44 -9.73
N THR A 6 -7.47 16.33 -10.64
CA THR A 6 -7.89 16.29 -12.03
C THR A 6 -6.74 16.67 -12.96
N ARG A 7 -6.96 16.53 -14.27
CA ARG A 7 -6.04 17.01 -15.29
C ARG A 7 -6.42 18.44 -15.69
N ILE A 8 -5.43 19.33 -15.71
CA ILE A 8 -5.62 20.75 -16.04
C ILE A 8 -4.68 21.14 -17.18
N PRO A 9 -5.15 21.94 -18.15
CA PRO A 9 -4.29 22.50 -19.20
C PRO A 9 -3.16 23.37 -18.61
N GLU A 10 -1.96 23.19 -19.16
CA GLU A 10 -0.76 23.93 -18.76
C GLU A 10 -0.84 25.42 -19.12
N ASN A 11 -1.32 25.73 -20.32
CA ASN A 11 -1.69 27.08 -20.69
C ASN A 11 -3.15 27.28 -20.33
N ILE A 12 -3.41 28.16 -19.37
CA ILE A 12 -4.76 28.67 -19.10
C ILE A 12 -4.85 30.00 -19.85
N PRO A 13 -5.42 30.06 -21.08
CA PRO A 13 -5.60 31.32 -21.75
C PRO A 13 -6.51 32.19 -20.89
N GLU A 14 -6.22 33.48 -20.78
CA GLU A 14 -7.02 34.43 -19.99
C GLU A 14 -8.49 34.48 -20.46
N ASN A 15 -8.79 34.03 -21.69
CA ASN A 15 -10.09 34.20 -22.35
C ASN A 15 -10.68 32.98 -23.09
N SER A 16 -10.20 31.73 -22.93
CA SER A 16 -10.84 30.61 -23.66
C SER A 16 -11.87 29.85 -22.80
N GLN A 17 -13.15 30.00 -23.11
CA GLN A 17 -14.23 29.16 -22.58
C GLN A 17 -14.20 27.72 -23.11
N ASP A 18 -13.35 27.42 -24.11
CA ASP A 18 -13.32 26.10 -24.73
C ASP A 18 -12.49 25.07 -23.94
N PRO A 19 -12.97 23.82 -23.82
CA PRO A 19 -12.20 22.73 -23.26
C PRO A 19 -11.08 22.32 -24.24
N ILE A 20 -9.83 22.58 -23.86
CA ILE A 20 -8.63 22.10 -24.56
C ILE A 20 -8.63 20.56 -24.50
N LYS A 21 -8.81 19.91 -25.67
CA LYS A 21 -8.96 18.45 -25.82
C LYS A 21 -7.64 17.68 -25.85
N ASP A 22 -6.50 18.35 -25.85
CA ASP A 22 -5.20 17.70 -26.03
C ASP A 22 -4.64 17.20 -24.68
N GLU A 23 -4.59 15.88 -24.49
CA GLU A 23 -4.11 15.26 -23.23
C GLU A 23 -2.63 15.58 -22.95
N ILE A 24 -1.83 15.82 -24.00
CA ILE A 24 -0.40 16.09 -23.92
C ILE A 24 -0.11 17.43 -23.23
N LEU A 25 -1.05 18.38 -23.29
CA LEU A 25 -0.92 19.72 -22.70
C LEU A 25 -1.49 19.81 -21.28
N GLN A 26 -1.89 18.68 -20.67
CA GLN A 26 -2.47 18.68 -19.33
C GLN A 26 -1.50 18.09 -18.29
N TYR A 27 -1.62 18.54 -17.05
CA TYR A 27 -0.90 17.94 -15.92
C TYR A 27 -1.86 17.55 -14.79
N ALA A 28 -1.46 16.56 -13.99
CA ALA A 28 -2.23 16.13 -12.82
C ALA A 28 -1.92 17.04 -11.62
N ASN A 29 -2.93 17.76 -11.14
CA ASN A 29 -2.78 18.81 -10.13
C ASN A 29 -2.84 18.29 -8.67
N HIS A 30 -2.03 17.27 -8.36
CA HIS A 30 -2.10 16.56 -7.08
C HIS A 30 -1.80 17.45 -5.87
N VAL A 31 -0.73 18.24 -5.94
CA VAL A 31 -0.27 19.10 -4.84
C VAL A 31 -1.26 20.24 -4.65
N GLU A 32 -1.67 20.85 -5.76
CA GLU A 32 -2.66 21.92 -5.81
C GLU A 32 -3.97 21.44 -5.20
N THR A 33 -4.47 20.27 -5.59
CA THR A 33 -5.72 19.72 -5.05
C THR A 33 -5.60 19.39 -3.55
N MET A 34 -4.48 18.84 -3.11
CA MET A 34 -4.26 18.61 -1.68
C MET A 34 -4.29 19.94 -0.90
N LEU A 35 -3.68 21.00 -1.41
CA LEU A 35 -3.73 22.34 -0.81
C LEU A 35 -5.15 22.91 -0.83
N LEU A 36 -5.90 22.77 -1.93
CA LEU A 36 -7.30 23.18 -2.00
C LEU A 36 -8.12 22.53 -0.87
N ASN A 37 -7.97 21.22 -0.72
CA ASN A 37 -8.67 20.45 0.31
C ASN A 37 -8.27 20.88 1.71
N LEU A 38 -6.97 21.09 1.95
CA LEU A 38 -6.46 21.58 3.23
C LEU A 38 -7.05 22.95 3.57
N PHE A 39 -7.00 23.91 2.65
CA PHE A 39 -7.53 25.27 2.88
C PHE A 39 -9.04 25.25 3.06
N MET A 40 -9.78 24.47 2.26
CA MET A 40 -11.22 24.30 2.44
C MET A 40 -11.55 23.75 3.83
N CYS A 41 -10.86 22.70 4.30
CA CYS A 41 -11.10 22.15 5.64
C CYS A 41 -10.83 23.16 6.76
N LEU A 42 -9.75 23.95 6.64
CA LEU A 42 -9.35 24.90 7.68
C LEU A 42 -10.29 26.11 7.79
N THR A 43 -10.92 26.47 6.69
CA THR A 43 -11.71 27.70 6.56
C THR A 43 -13.21 27.44 6.63
N TYR A 44 -13.61 26.17 6.59
CA TYR A 44 -14.99 25.74 6.68
C TYR A 44 -15.58 26.00 8.05
N ASN A 45 -16.73 26.67 8.08
CA ASN A 45 -17.54 26.81 9.27
C ASN A 45 -18.79 25.90 9.15
N PRO A 46 -18.91 24.84 9.98
CA PRO A 46 -20.06 23.95 9.98
C PRO A 46 -21.39 24.63 10.34
N GLU A 47 -21.38 25.72 11.10
CA GLU A 47 -22.63 26.41 11.50
C GLU A 47 -23.25 27.18 10.32
N THR A 48 -22.42 27.79 9.49
CA THR A 48 -22.87 28.53 8.30
C THR A 48 -22.83 27.69 7.03
N ASN A 49 -22.29 26.46 7.10
CA ASN A 49 -22.01 25.57 5.97
C ASN A 49 -21.24 26.26 4.82
N LYS A 50 -20.25 27.11 5.18
CA LYS A 50 -19.48 27.94 4.23
C LYS A 50 -18.03 28.05 4.67
N CYS A 51 -17.13 28.16 3.70
CA CYS A 51 -15.76 28.59 3.90
C CYS A 51 -15.74 30.11 4.10
N SER A 52 -14.97 30.59 5.07
CA SER A 52 -14.83 32.01 5.39
C SER A 52 -13.39 32.48 5.24
N THR A 53 -13.22 33.69 4.72
CA THR A 53 -11.93 34.41 4.64
C THR A 53 -11.70 35.35 5.81
N GLU A 54 -12.65 35.45 6.76
CA GLU A 54 -12.64 36.39 7.90
C GLU A 54 -11.36 36.28 8.74
N TYR A 55 -10.86 35.06 8.93
CA TYR A 55 -9.66 34.78 9.73
C TYR A 55 -8.37 34.69 8.92
N MET A 56 -8.43 34.90 7.60
CA MET A 56 -7.26 34.87 6.70
C MET A 56 -6.53 36.22 6.69
N HIS A 57 -6.11 36.70 7.86
CA HIS A 57 -5.52 38.04 7.97
C HIS A 57 -4.27 38.18 7.10
N GLY A 58 -4.32 39.17 6.20
CA GLY A 58 -3.24 39.47 5.27
C GLY A 58 -3.21 38.60 4.02
N ALA A 59 -4.05 37.59 3.86
CA ALA A 59 -4.04 36.71 2.69
C ALA A 59 -3.99 37.47 1.35
N SER A 60 -3.32 36.86 0.37
CA SER A 60 -3.24 37.40 -0.98
C SER A 60 -4.64 37.64 -1.57
N THR A 61 -4.77 38.70 -2.38
CA THR A 61 -6.05 39.07 -3.02
C THR A 61 -6.64 37.90 -3.82
N ALA A 62 -5.80 37.17 -4.56
CA ALA A 62 -6.22 36.00 -5.34
C ALA A 62 -6.83 34.88 -4.48
N LEU A 63 -6.27 34.64 -3.28
CA LEU A 63 -6.80 33.66 -2.34
C LEU A 63 -8.17 34.09 -1.79
N ILE A 64 -8.30 35.36 -1.41
CA ILE A 64 -9.56 35.92 -0.90
C ILE A 64 -10.65 35.87 -1.98
N GLU A 65 -10.34 36.31 -3.21
CA GLU A 65 -11.26 36.27 -4.34
C GLU A 65 -11.73 34.85 -4.65
N PHE A 66 -10.82 33.88 -4.62
CA PHE A 66 -11.17 32.47 -4.83
C PHE A 66 -12.19 31.98 -3.80
N PHE A 67 -11.95 32.19 -2.50
CA PHE A 67 -12.85 31.72 -1.46
C PHE A 67 -14.16 32.51 -1.39
N ASN A 68 -14.17 33.79 -1.79
CA ASN A 68 -15.41 34.55 -1.95
C ASN A 68 -16.27 33.98 -3.09
N LYS A 69 -15.64 33.60 -4.21
CA LYS A 69 -16.31 32.96 -5.36
C LYS A 69 -16.79 31.54 -5.05
N TYR A 70 -16.00 30.76 -4.30
CA TYR A 70 -16.25 29.34 -4.01
C TYR A 70 -16.48 29.06 -2.53
N SER A 71 -17.25 29.92 -1.86
CA SER A 71 -17.48 29.85 -0.41
C SER A 71 -18.30 28.63 0.03
N VAL A 72 -19.24 28.16 -0.79
CA VAL A 72 -20.05 26.98 -0.47
C VAL A 72 -19.28 25.71 -0.88
N PRO A 73 -18.99 24.78 0.05
CA PRO A 73 -18.41 23.49 -0.31
C PRO A 73 -19.35 22.71 -1.23
N THR A 74 -18.80 22.11 -2.28
CA THR A 74 -19.53 21.24 -3.20
C THR A 74 -18.97 19.83 -3.10
N GLU A 75 -19.82 18.82 -3.34
CA GLU A 75 -19.45 17.41 -3.27
C GLU A 75 -18.25 17.09 -4.17
N ASN A 76 -18.23 17.70 -5.36
CA ASN A 76 -17.12 17.65 -6.31
C ASN A 76 -16.68 19.07 -6.71
N ALA A 77 -15.39 19.26 -6.93
CA ALA A 77 -14.88 20.49 -7.54
C ALA A 77 -15.02 20.39 -9.07
N SER A 78 -15.64 21.39 -9.68
CA SER A 78 -15.71 21.49 -11.14
C SER A 78 -14.32 21.72 -11.73
N GLN A 79 -14.14 21.40 -13.01
CA GLN A 79 -12.89 21.70 -13.71
C GLN A 79 -12.56 23.20 -13.68
N THR A 80 -13.57 24.06 -13.70
CA THR A 80 -13.42 25.52 -13.52
C THR A 80 -12.88 25.87 -12.13
N LYS A 81 -13.42 25.29 -11.06
CA LYS A 81 -12.92 25.51 -9.69
C LYS A 81 -11.46 25.07 -9.56
N HIS A 82 -11.11 23.93 -10.16
CA HIS A 82 -9.74 23.45 -10.20
C HIS A 82 -8.79 24.39 -10.98
N ARG A 83 -9.22 24.89 -12.15
CA ARG A 83 -8.44 25.86 -12.94
C ARG A 83 -8.21 27.15 -12.16
N ASP A 84 -9.26 27.70 -11.56
CA ASP A 84 -9.17 28.93 -10.78
C ASP A 84 -8.30 28.75 -9.54
N TRP A 85 -8.39 27.60 -8.87
CA TRP A 85 -7.50 27.29 -7.76
C TRP A 85 -6.04 27.18 -8.20
N CYS A 86 -5.76 26.51 -9.31
CA CYS A 86 -4.39 26.35 -9.79
C CYS A 86 -3.78 27.70 -10.18
N LYS A 87 -4.58 28.67 -10.65
CA LYS A 87 -4.11 30.06 -10.83
C LYS A 87 -3.61 30.68 -9.52
N VAL A 88 -4.32 30.48 -8.41
CA VAL A 88 -3.96 31.02 -7.09
C VAL A 88 -2.58 30.54 -6.62
N VAL A 89 -2.22 29.28 -6.90
CA VAL A 89 -0.97 28.66 -6.42
C VAL A 89 0.14 28.56 -7.49
N SER A 90 -0.17 28.92 -8.74
CA SER A 90 0.80 29.00 -9.84
C SER A 90 1.55 30.32 -9.87
N ARG A 91 2.76 30.33 -10.45
CA ARG A 91 3.53 31.55 -10.77
C ARG A 91 3.72 32.50 -9.58
N LEU A 92 3.78 31.95 -8.37
CA LEU A 92 3.98 32.70 -7.15
C LEU A 92 5.37 33.37 -7.14
N ASN A 93 5.48 34.57 -6.58
CA ASN A 93 6.67 35.43 -6.63
C ASN A 93 7.75 35.08 -5.60
N ASN A 94 7.88 33.79 -5.28
CA ASN A 94 8.90 33.27 -4.39
C ASN A 94 9.87 32.37 -5.16
N PRO A 95 11.17 32.70 -5.21
CA PRO A 95 12.17 31.91 -5.95
C PRO A 95 12.44 30.54 -5.30
N ASN A 96 12.09 30.37 -4.02
CA ASN A 96 12.28 29.10 -3.32
C ASN A 96 11.14 28.10 -3.57
N ILE A 97 10.02 28.53 -4.16
CA ILE A 97 8.96 27.61 -4.58
C ILE A 97 9.42 26.87 -5.84
N ARG A 98 9.34 25.55 -5.76
CA ARG A 98 9.71 24.62 -6.82
C ARG A 98 8.49 24.20 -7.62
N TYR A 99 8.65 24.29 -8.93
CA TYR A 99 7.69 23.85 -9.92
C TYR A 99 8.32 22.78 -10.81
N ALA A 100 7.54 21.78 -11.18
CA ALA A 100 7.97 20.69 -12.06
C ALA A 100 8.14 21.12 -13.53
N LYS A 101 7.57 22.27 -13.90
CA LYS A 101 7.62 22.83 -15.24
C LYS A 101 8.12 24.27 -15.22
N GLU A 102 8.81 24.67 -16.29
CA GLU A 102 9.31 26.04 -16.49
C GLU A 102 8.19 27.09 -16.48
N SER A 103 6.98 26.71 -16.92
CA SER A 103 5.79 27.55 -16.91
C SER A 103 5.30 27.95 -15.51
N ARG A 104 5.89 27.36 -14.44
CA ARG A 104 5.55 27.57 -13.01
C ARG A 104 4.08 27.29 -12.70
N THR A 105 3.48 26.31 -13.36
CA THR A 105 2.06 25.93 -13.20
C THR A 105 1.86 24.69 -12.33
N MET A 106 2.80 23.74 -12.39
CA MET A 106 2.75 22.48 -11.64
C MET A 106 3.72 22.50 -10.47
N LEU A 107 3.21 22.41 -9.23
CA LEU A 107 4.03 22.39 -8.02
C LEU A 107 4.75 21.05 -7.85
N HIS A 108 6.00 21.10 -7.36
CA HIS A 108 6.61 19.91 -6.77
C HIS A 108 5.97 19.59 -5.42
N ALA A 109 5.84 18.30 -5.12
CA ALA A 109 5.43 17.84 -3.81
C ALA A 109 6.56 17.99 -2.78
N GLY A 110 6.22 17.91 -1.49
CA GLY A 110 7.16 17.97 -0.38
C GLY A 110 6.80 19.08 0.62
N LEU A 111 7.07 18.81 1.90
CA LEU A 111 6.63 19.67 2.99
C LEU A 111 7.31 21.06 2.96
N GLU A 112 8.59 21.12 2.59
CA GLU A 112 9.32 22.40 2.48
C GLU A 112 8.73 23.27 1.37
N ASN A 113 8.41 22.67 0.22
CA ASN A 113 7.79 23.40 -0.88
C ASN A 113 6.38 23.91 -0.52
N ILE A 114 5.58 23.06 0.14
CA ILE A 114 4.25 23.42 0.63
C ILE A 114 4.31 24.60 1.61
N LEU A 115 5.29 24.59 2.52
CA LEU A 115 5.52 25.72 3.43
C LEU A 115 5.76 27.01 2.64
N TYR A 116 6.67 27.01 1.66
CA TYR A 116 6.92 28.22 0.86
C TYR A 116 5.67 28.71 0.11
N VAL A 117 4.84 27.81 -0.42
CA VAL A 117 3.57 28.17 -1.07
C VAL A 117 2.64 28.87 -0.08
N ILE A 118 2.40 28.29 1.09
CA ILE A 118 1.53 28.89 2.11
C ILE A 118 2.10 30.26 2.54
N CYS A 119 3.42 30.37 2.67
CA CYS A 119 4.08 31.61 3.07
C CYS A 119 4.05 32.72 2.02
N GLU A 120 3.82 32.39 0.76
CA GLU A 120 3.64 33.40 -0.29
C GLU A 120 2.17 33.82 -0.40
N LEU A 121 1.24 32.92 -0.09
CA LEU A 121 -0.18 33.23 -0.01
C LEU A 121 -0.54 34.12 1.20
N PHE A 122 0.33 34.19 2.21
CA PHE A 122 0.17 35.03 3.40
C PHE A 122 1.42 35.91 3.63
N PRO A 123 1.30 37.22 3.86
CA PRO A 123 2.40 38.11 4.16
C PRO A 123 2.89 37.86 5.59
N LEU A 124 3.70 36.81 5.74
CA LEU A 124 4.37 36.51 6.99
C LEU A 124 5.41 37.58 7.29
N ASN A 125 5.48 37.99 8.56
CA ASN A 125 6.49 38.95 9.02
C ASN A 125 7.93 38.41 8.82
N HIS A 126 8.90 39.33 8.79
CA HIS A 126 10.30 39.00 8.52
C HIS A 126 10.87 37.95 9.47
N ALA A 127 10.47 37.97 10.75
CA ALA A 127 10.89 36.99 11.74
C ALA A 127 10.44 35.57 11.36
N MET A 128 9.18 35.40 10.93
CA MET A 128 8.65 34.10 10.53
C MET A 128 9.30 33.60 9.24
N ARG A 129 9.48 34.47 8.24
CA ARG A 129 10.21 34.14 7.00
C ARG A 129 11.62 33.66 7.31
N ASN A 130 12.32 34.35 8.23
CA ASN A 130 13.63 33.92 8.70
C ASN A 130 13.58 32.57 9.42
N THR A 131 12.58 32.33 10.28
CA THR A 131 12.41 31.03 10.95
C THR A 131 12.22 29.90 9.94
N ILE A 132 11.43 30.12 8.88
CA ILE A 132 11.23 29.14 7.80
C ILE A 132 12.55 28.84 7.09
N VAL A 133 13.22 29.88 6.61
CA VAL A 133 14.51 29.77 5.91
C VAL A 133 15.53 29.06 6.80
N ASN A 134 15.68 29.50 8.05
CA ASN A 134 16.61 28.90 9.02
C ASN A 134 16.28 27.43 9.29
N THR A 135 15.01 27.08 9.46
CA THR A 135 14.55 25.71 9.73
C THR A 135 14.79 24.80 8.54
N ILE A 136 14.54 25.28 7.33
CA ILE A 136 14.79 24.55 6.07
C ILE A 136 16.29 24.34 5.85
N HIS A 137 17.13 25.31 6.25
CA HIS A 137 18.60 25.25 6.17
C HIS A 137 19.29 24.48 7.32
N ILE A 138 18.56 24.00 8.33
CA ILE A 138 19.13 23.12 9.35
C ILE A 138 19.82 21.94 8.67
N SER A 139 21.05 21.65 9.13
CA SER A 139 21.95 20.67 8.52
C SER A 139 21.23 19.36 8.18
N ARG A 140 21.34 18.96 6.92
CA ARG A 140 20.71 17.76 6.34
C ARG A 140 21.23 16.44 6.96
N ASN A 141 22.21 16.50 7.86
CA ASN A 141 22.76 15.36 8.60
C ASN A 141 21.97 15.02 9.87
N THR A 142 21.09 15.90 10.37
CA THR A 142 20.22 15.65 11.55
C THR A 142 18.78 15.39 11.12
N GLY A 143 18.60 14.43 10.21
CA GLY A 143 17.31 14.17 9.52
C GLY A 143 16.07 14.14 10.43
N LEU A 144 16.17 13.53 11.62
CA LEU A 144 15.06 13.47 12.59
C LEU A 144 14.77 14.81 13.30
N GLU A 145 15.79 15.62 13.57
CA GLU A 145 15.61 16.94 14.19
C GLU A 145 14.98 17.92 13.18
N ARG A 146 15.44 17.84 11.93
CA ARG A 146 14.92 18.66 10.82
C ARG A 146 13.45 18.36 10.55
N THR A 147 13.05 17.08 10.49
CA THR A 147 11.64 16.70 10.25
C THR A 147 10.72 17.20 11.35
N LYS A 148 11.11 17.06 12.63
CA LYS A 148 10.33 17.57 13.76
C LYS A 148 10.15 19.08 13.73
N LYS A 149 11.22 19.84 13.46
CA LYS A 149 11.11 21.32 13.39
C LYS A 149 10.26 21.78 12.21
N LEU A 150 10.34 21.09 11.06
CA LEU A 150 9.46 21.38 9.91
C LEU A 150 8.00 21.07 10.22
N GLU A 151 7.73 19.98 10.93
CA GLU A 151 6.39 19.60 11.40
C GLU A 151 5.81 20.65 12.35
N GLU A 152 6.58 21.07 13.36
CA GLU A 152 6.19 22.13 14.31
C GLU A 152 5.93 23.45 13.58
N LEU A 153 6.82 23.82 12.65
CA LEU A 153 6.69 25.03 11.85
C LEU A 153 5.42 24.99 10.97
N PHE A 154 5.14 23.85 10.35
CA PHE A 154 3.95 23.63 9.54
C PHE A 154 2.68 23.82 10.39
N LEU A 155 2.60 23.18 11.55
CA LEU A 155 1.45 23.34 12.45
C LEU A 155 1.27 24.79 12.91
N ASN A 156 2.37 25.46 13.28
CA ASN A 156 2.34 26.86 13.72
C ASN A 156 1.84 27.81 12.62
N ILE A 157 2.25 27.59 11.36
CA ILE A 157 1.79 28.39 10.23
C ILE A 157 0.31 28.13 9.95
N LEU A 158 -0.16 26.88 9.98
CA LEU A 158 -1.58 26.58 9.81
C LEU A 158 -2.44 27.23 10.89
N ASN A 159 -2.04 27.10 12.17
CA ASN A 159 -2.74 27.70 13.30
C ASN A 159 -2.79 29.23 13.20
N ARG A 160 -1.73 29.87 12.70
CA ARG A 160 -1.68 31.34 12.56
C ARG A 160 -2.44 31.87 11.35
N CYS A 161 -2.36 31.20 10.21
CA CYS A 161 -2.83 31.73 8.94
C CYS A 161 -4.25 31.26 8.56
N LEU A 162 -4.65 30.06 8.99
CA LEU A 162 -5.77 29.34 8.38
C LEU A 162 -6.78 28.78 9.37
N ALA A 163 -6.37 28.44 10.59
CA ALA A 163 -7.20 27.69 11.53
C ALA A 163 -8.43 28.45 12.06
N GLY A 164 -8.43 29.78 11.96
CA GLY A 164 -9.47 30.63 12.55
C GLY A 164 -9.70 30.29 14.01
N ASN A 165 -10.92 29.84 14.35
CA ASN A 165 -11.32 29.48 15.71
C ASN A 165 -11.11 27.99 16.05
N HIS A 166 -10.56 27.20 15.13
CA HIS A 166 -10.33 25.76 15.35
C HIS A 166 -8.94 25.54 15.93
N GLN A 167 -8.84 24.74 16.99
CA GLN A 167 -7.55 24.26 17.46
C GLN A 167 -7.13 23.05 16.63
N ILE A 168 -6.00 23.16 15.94
CA ILE A 168 -5.43 22.06 15.15
C ILE A 168 -4.22 21.53 15.89
N SER A 169 -4.09 20.21 15.87
CA SER A 169 -2.90 19.50 16.36
C SER A 169 -2.45 18.44 15.35
N ILE A 170 -1.22 17.95 15.49
CA ILE A 170 -0.73 16.80 14.74
C ILE A 170 -0.80 15.59 15.67
N SER A 171 -1.51 14.53 15.26
CA SER A 171 -1.55 13.28 16.04
C SER A 171 -0.39 12.35 15.70
N THR A 172 -0.05 12.27 14.41
CA THR A 172 0.93 11.34 13.87
C THR A 172 1.62 11.96 12.67
N SER A 173 2.93 11.76 12.57
CA SER A 173 3.73 12.13 11.41
C SER A 173 4.73 11.02 11.11
N ILE A 174 4.88 10.69 9.83
CA ILE A 174 5.90 9.78 9.32
C ILE A 174 6.59 10.53 8.19
N LEU A 175 7.66 11.23 8.52
CA LEU A 175 8.38 12.10 7.58
C LEU A 175 9.81 11.61 7.40
N ALA A 176 10.26 11.59 6.14
CA ALA A 176 11.61 11.21 5.76
C ALA A 176 12.18 12.19 4.73
N PRO A 177 13.42 12.67 4.90
CA PRO A 177 14.09 13.47 3.88
C PRO A 177 14.45 12.57 2.69
N LEU A 178 14.09 13.00 1.47
CA LEU A 178 14.66 12.40 0.27
C LEU A 178 16.03 13.04 -0.01
N SER A 179 17.03 12.23 -0.34
CA SER A 179 18.37 12.69 -0.70
C SER A 179 18.79 12.09 -2.04
N GLU A 180 19.19 12.95 -2.98
CA GLU A 180 19.91 12.55 -4.20
C GLU A 180 21.31 13.17 -4.17
N ASN A 181 22.33 12.40 -4.56
CA ASN A 181 23.72 12.88 -4.65
C ASN A 181 24.22 13.64 -3.40
N ARG A 182 23.85 13.15 -2.21
CA ARG A 182 24.18 13.75 -0.89
C ARG A 182 23.58 15.14 -0.63
N GLN A 183 22.61 15.57 -1.45
CA GLN A 183 21.79 16.75 -1.21
C GLN A 183 20.36 16.31 -0.91
N SER A 184 19.85 16.67 0.27
CA SER A 184 18.42 16.48 0.58
C SER A 184 17.59 17.44 -0.27
N ILE A 185 16.62 16.90 -1.01
CA ILE A 185 15.75 17.67 -1.92
C ILE A 185 14.59 18.28 -1.12
N ASP A 186 13.80 17.46 -0.43
CA ASP A 186 12.65 17.88 0.39
C ASP A 186 12.38 16.80 1.45
N VAL A 187 11.38 17.02 2.30
CA VAL A 187 10.83 16.06 3.24
C VAL A 187 9.48 15.54 2.74
N PHE A 188 9.36 14.22 2.70
CA PHE A 188 8.18 13.50 2.21
C PHE A 188 7.61 12.58 3.27
N GLY A 189 6.38 12.15 3.09
CA GLY A 189 5.69 11.23 4.00
C GLY A 189 4.30 11.73 4.37
N SER A 190 3.79 11.29 5.52
CA SER A 190 2.42 11.62 5.97
C SER A 190 2.39 12.46 7.24
N ILE A 191 1.41 13.36 7.31
CA ILE A 191 1.05 14.14 8.49
C ILE A 191 -0.45 14.00 8.71
N THR A 192 -0.85 13.56 9.90
CA THR A 192 -2.24 13.52 10.32
C THR A 192 -2.57 14.72 11.19
N LEU A 193 -3.43 15.59 10.68
CA LEU A 193 -3.97 16.74 11.40
C LEU A 193 -5.29 16.35 12.08
N VAL A 194 -5.46 16.83 13.30
CA VAL A 194 -6.68 16.66 14.09
C VAL A 194 -7.33 18.02 14.30
N PHE A 195 -8.62 18.10 13.98
CA PHE A 195 -9.48 19.24 14.26
C PHE A 195 -10.36 18.88 15.45
N GLU A 196 -10.34 19.70 16.49
CA GLU A 196 -11.20 19.52 17.67
C GLU A 196 -12.21 20.67 17.78
N ARG A 197 -13.50 20.33 17.81
CA ARG A 197 -14.60 21.27 18.07
C ARG A 197 -15.71 20.57 18.84
N ASN A 198 -16.13 21.15 19.97
CA ASN A 198 -17.23 20.62 20.81
C ASN A 198 -17.06 19.12 21.15
N ASN A 199 -15.84 18.72 21.57
CA ASN A 199 -15.45 17.32 21.86
C ASN A 199 -15.55 16.33 20.68
N LYS A 200 -15.80 16.81 19.46
CA LYS A 200 -15.67 16.01 18.23
C LYS A 200 -14.29 16.20 17.63
N LYS A 201 -13.65 15.09 17.26
CA LYS A 201 -12.34 15.06 16.62
C LYS A 201 -12.48 14.59 15.19
N GLU A 202 -12.12 15.44 14.24
CA GLU A 202 -11.96 15.04 12.84
C GLU A 202 -10.48 14.89 12.51
N ARG A 203 -10.14 13.91 11.68
CA ARG A 203 -8.77 13.64 11.27
C ARG A 203 -8.64 13.71 9.77
N ILE A 204 -7.62 14.42 9.30
CA ILE A 204 -7.21 14.41 7.89
C ILE A 204 -5.76 13.96 7.81
N GLU A 205 -5.41 13.26 6.74
CA GLU A 205 -4.05 12.88 6.42
C GLU A 205 -3.61 13.59 5.15
N LEU A 206 -2.48 14.27 5.24
CA LEU A 206 -1.76 14.83 4.12
C LEU A 206 -0.59 13.89 3.83
N ILE A 207 -0.50 13.38 2.62
CA ILE A 207 0.57 12.47 2.21
C ILE A 207 1.28 13.09 1.01
N THR A 208 2.59 13.18 1.10
CA THR A 208 3.47 13.72 0.06
C THR A 208 4.46 12.65 -0.37
N PHE A 209 4.60 12.47 -1.68
CA PHE A 209 5.61 11.64 -2.33
C PHE A 209 6.33 12.49 -3.39
N PRO A 210 7.51 12.10 -3.87
CA PRO A 210 8.26 12.91 -4.84
C PRO A 210 7.47 13.28 -6.10
N VAL A 211 6.57 12.40 -6.55
CA VAL A 211 5.80 12.57 -7.80
C VAL A 211 4.32 12.92 -7.56
N MET A 212 3.79 12.75 -6.35
CA MET A 212 2.37 12.97 -6.08
C MET A 212 2.10 13.46 -4.66
N SER A 213 0.92 14.01 -4.44
CA SER A 213 0.41 14.31 -3.11
C SER A 213 -1.04 13.87 -2.99
N ARG A 214 -1.46 13.52 -1.78
CA ARG A 214 -2.79 12.99 -1.49
C ARG A 214 -3.32 13.62 -0.22
N PHE A 215 -4.59 13.98 -0.28
CA PHE A 215 -5.39 14.31 0.88
C PHE A 215 -6.30 13.12 1.20
N THR A 216 -6.44 12.74 2.46
CA THR A 216 -7.37 11.69 2.89
C THR A 216 -8.12 12.16 4.12
N LEU A 217 -9.45 12.06 4.10
CA LEU A 217 -10.25 12.22 5.31
C LEU A 217 -10.17 10.90 6.09
N LEU A 218 -9.55 10.93 7.28
CA LEU A 218 -9.40 9.78 8.19
C LEU A 218 -10.52 9.69 9.22
N SER A 219 -11.54 10.54 9.08
CA SER A 219 -12.68 10.65 9.97
C SER A 219 -13.18 9.28 10.45
N ASP A 220 -13.35 9.16 11.77
CA ASP A 220 -14.12 8.08 12.40
C ASP A 220 -15.61 8.16 11.99
N PHE A 221 -16.06 9.29 11.41
CA PHE A 221 -17.37 9.48 10.79
C PHE A 221 -17.41 9.00 9.32
N ARG A 222 -16.86 7.81 9.01
CA ARG A 222 -17.39 7.04 7.86
C ARG A 222 -18.81 6.55 8.13
N ASP A 223 -19.24 6.61 9.39
CA ASP A 223 -20.64 6.73 9.69
C ASP A 223 -21.13 8.07 9.17
N TYR A 224 -21.75 8.06 7.99
CA TYR A 224 -22.78 9.04 7.65
C TYR A 224 -23.60 9.34 8.91
N SER A 225 -23.94 10.61 9.14
CA SER A 225 -24.88 10.93 10.21
C SER A 225 -26.10 10.02 10.05
N GLU A 226 -26.71 9.63 11.18
CA GLU A 226 -27.91 8.80 11.15
C GLU A 226 -28.96 9.43 10.22
N ASP A 227 -29.00 10.77 10.15
CA ASP A 227 -29.81 11.55 9.22
C ASP A 227 -29.55 11.21 7.74
N ILE A 228 -28.29 11.16 7.31
CA ILE A 228 -27.95 10.80 5.92
C ILE A 228 -28.28 9.32 5.68
N LYS A 229 -27.99 8.41 6.62
CA LYS A 229 -28.39 7.00 6.48
C LYS A 229 -29.90 6.86 6.33
N ASN A 230 -30.67 7.59 7.14
CA ASN A 230 -32.13 7.62 7.08
C ASN A 230 -32.64 8.21 5.76
N GLU A 231 -31.99 9.24 5.23
CA GLU A 231 -32.33 9.81 3.92
C GLU A 231 -32.08 8.81 2.78
N PHE A 232 -30.92 8.12 2.79
CA PHE A 232 -30.62 7.05 1.84
C PHE A 232 -31.62 5.88 1.96
N MET A 233 -32.04 5.52 3.19
CA MET A 233 -33.07 4.50 3.41
C MET A 233 -34.44 4.95 2.88
N GLY A 234 -34.85 6.20 3.13
CA GLY A 234 -36.09 6.74 2.60
C GLY A 234 -36.11 6.81 1.07
N LEU A 235 -34.98 7.17 0.45
CA LEU A 235 -34.83 7.07 -1.00
C LEU A 235 -34.90 5.62 -1.47
N LYS A 236 -34.26 4.69 -0.77
CA LYS A 236 -34.31 3.27 -1.12
C LYS A 236 -35.74 2.73 -1.10
N GLU A 237 -36.54 3.05 -0.09
CA GLU A 237 -37.96 2.68 -0.01
C GLU A 237 -38.77 3.32 -1.15
N LYS A 238 -38.53 4.59 -1.46
CA LYS A 238 -39.22 5.29 -2.55
C LYS A 238 -38.94 4.66 -3.92
N TYR A 239 -37.72 4.19 -4.14
CA TYR A 239 -37.28 3.65 -5.43
C TYR A 239 -37.31 2.11 -5.51
N SER A 240 -37.59 1.38 -4.41
CA SER A 240 -37.68 -0.09 -4.41
C SER A 240 -38.86 -0.60 -5.23
N ASP A 241 -39.96 0.14 -5.25
CA ASP A 241 -41.21 -0.28 -5.87
C ASP A 241 -41.33 0.19 -7.33
N ILE A 242 -40.38 1.02 -7.78
CA ILE A 242 -40.35 1.55 -9.14
C ILE A 242 -39.68 0.51 -10.06
N ASN A 243 -40.47 -0.43 -10.58
CA ASN A 243 -40.03 -1.44 -11.55
C ASN A 243 -39.84 -0.83 -12.97
N LYS A 244 -38.98 0.18 -13.06
CA LYS A 244 -38.52 0.80 -14.32
C LYS A 244 -37.00 0.81 -14.32
N TYR A 245 -36.40 0.84 -15.51
CA TYR A 245 -34.95 0.86 -15.71
C TYR A 245 -34.23 1.88 -14.79
N THR A 246 -34.70 3.13 -14.77
CA THR A 246 -34.12 4.18 -13.93
C THR A 246 -34.35 3.95 -12.43
N GLY A 247 -35.50 3.39 -12.04
CA GLY A 247 -35.78 3.04 -10.65
C GLY A 247 -34.84 1.94 -10.14
N ASN A 248 -34.63 0.91 -10.95
CA ASN A 248 -33.69 -0.18 -10.65
C ASN A 248 -32.24 0.32 -10.57
N LEU A 249 -31.81 1.24 -11.45
CA LEU A 249 -30.49 1.87 -11.38
C LEU A 249 -30.29 2.64 -10.07
N ILE A 250 -31.25 3.50 -9.71
CA ILE A 250 -31.19 4.31 -8.49
C ILE A 250 -31.19 3.40 -7.26
N SER A 251 -32.12 2.45 -7.19
CA SER A 251 -32.19 1.47 -6.09
C SER A 251 -30.89 0.70 -5.92
N ASN A 252 -30.27 0.27 -7.02
CA ASN A 252 -29.00 -0.44 -6.95
C ASN A 252 -27.83 0.45 -6.51
N TYR A 253 -27.76 1.69 -7.00
CA TYR A 253 -26.77 2.67 -6.55
C TYR A 253 -26.89 2.94 -5.04
N LEU A 254 -28.12 3.13 -4.54
CA LEU A 254 -28.38 3.34 -3.11
C LEU A 254 -27.97 2.12 -2.28
N ASN A 255 -28.32 0.92 -2.74
CA ASN A 255 -27.91 -0.33 -2.09
C ASN A 255 -26.39 -0.48 -2.04
N ASN A 256 -25.69 -0.21 -3.14
CA ASN A 256 -24.24 -0.31 -3.21
C ASN A 256 -23.55 0.77 -2.38
N THR A 257 -24.09 1.98 -2.33
CA THR A 257 -23.59 3.05 -1.46
C THR A 257 -23.72 2.64 0.01
N LEU A 258 -24.90 2.17 0.43
CA LEU A 258 -25.14 1.68 1.79
C LEU A 258 -24.26 0.47 2.14
N GLU A 259 -24.04 -0.44 1.20
CA GLU A 259 -23.15 -1.61 1.37
C GLU A 259 -21.66 -1.24 1.40
N SER A 260 -21.25 -0.22 0.65
CA SER A 260 -19.86 0.28 0.64
C SER A 260 -19.43 0.88 1.99
N LEU A 261 -20.40 1.23 2.84
CA LEU A 261 -20.14 1.66 4.21
C LEU A 261 -19.65 0.52 5.10
N LYS A 262 -19.98 -0.72 4.75
CA LYS A 262 -19.49 -1.89 5.45
C LYS A 262 -18.13 -2.22 4.87
N LYS A 263 -17.08 -2.21 5.70
CA LYS A 263 -15.76 -2.70 5.28
C LYS A 263 -15.90 -4.18 4.94
N LYS A 264 -15.70 -4.53 3.66
CA LYS A 264 -15.80 -5.91 3.18
C LYS A 264 -14.45 -6.62 3.27
N THR A 265 -14.48 -7.90 3.63
CA THR A 265 -13.30 -8.78 3.55
C THR A 265 -13.06 -9.21 2.10
N LEU A 266 -11.85 -9.70 1.80
CA LEU A 266 -11.53 -10.25 0.48
C LEU A 266 -12.49 -11.40 0.10
N GLU A 267 -12.82 -12.28 1.06
CA GLU A 267 -13.78 -13.38 0.88
C GLU A 267 -15.17 -12.88 0.50
N GLN A 268 -15.66 -11.82 1.16
CA GLN A 268 -16.95 -11.20 0.82
C GLN A 268 -16.94 -10.59 -0.58
N ASN A 269 -15.85 -9.93 -0.97
CA ASN A 269 -15.68 -9.38 -2.30
C ASN A 269 -15.66 -10.48 -3.38
N LEU A 270 -14.88 -11.54 -3.15
CA LEU A 270 -14.79 -12.69 -4.06
C LEU A 270 -16.11 -13.44 -4.16
N GLY A 271 -16.89 -13.54 -3.08
CA GLY A 271 -18.20 -14.17 -3.13
C GLY A 271 -19.25 -13.38 -3.89
N MET A 272 -19.22 -12.06 -3.75
CA MET A 272 -20.04 -11.19 -4.59
C MET A 272 -19.64 -11.32 -6.06
N LEU A 273 -18.34 -11.34 -6.36
CA LEU A 273 -17.83 -11.54 -7.72
C LEU A 273 -18.24 -12.90 -8.30
N ASN A 274 -18.10 -13.99 -7.54
CA ASN A 274 -18.49 -15.32 -8.02
C ASN A 274 -19.99 -15.39 -8.33
N ASN A 275 -20.83 -14.71 -7.54
CA ASN A 275 -22.26 -14.58 -7.85
C ASN A 275 -22.52 -13.73 -9.10
N ILE A 276 -21.82 -12.60 -9.27
CA ILE A 276 -21.93 -11.74 -10.46
C ILE A 276 -21.53 -12.50 -11.72
N LEU A 277 -20.44 -13.26 -11.64
CA LEU A 277 -19.76 -13.89 -12.78
C LEU A 277 -20.38 -15.22 -13.21
N LYS A 278 -21.22 -15.84 -12.37
CA LYS A 278 -22.07 -17.00 -12.73
C LYS A 278 -23.28 -16.66 -13.60
N ASN A 279 -23.54 -15.38 -13.84
CA ASN A 279 -24.73 -14.92 -14.56
C ASN A 279 -24.38 -14.35 -15.94
N GLU A 280 -25.34 -14.41 -16.86
CA GLU A 280 -25.27 -13.68 -18.13
C GLU A 280 -25.20 -12.15 -17.87
N ASN A 281 -24.52 -11.41 -18.76
CA ASN A 281 -24.30 -9.96 -18.67
C ASN A 281 -23.39 -9.47 -17.53
N ILE A 282 -22.22 -10.10 -17.40
CA ILE A 282 -21.15 -9.75 -16.45
C ILE A 282 -20.85 -8.25 -16.40
N GLN A 283 -20.75 -7.59 -17.56
CA GLN A 283 -20.40 -6.17 -17.66
C GLN A 283 -21.41 -5.27 -16.93
N ASN A 284 -22.70 -5.47 -17.19
CA ASN A 284 -23.75 -4.66 -16.58
C ASN A 284 -23.75 -4.85 -15.07
N ARG A 285 -23.49 -6.07 -14.59
CA ARG A 285 -23.42 -6.35 -13.15
C ARG A 285 -22.19 -5.73 -12.50
N LEU A 286 -21.00 -5.88 -13.10
CA LEU A 286 -19.79 -5.22 -12.61
C LEU A 286 -19.93 -3.69 -12.60
N PHE A 287 -20.53 -3.13 -13.66
CA PHE A 287 -20.81 -1.69 -13.74
C PHE A 287 -21.79 -1.25 -12.64
N LEU A 288 -22.86 -2.01 -12.42
CA LEU A 288 -23.88 -1.72 -11.42
C LEU A 288 -23.32 -1.74 -9.99
N TYR A 289 -22.40 -2.64 -9.70
CA TYR A 289 -21.70 -2.70 -8.41
C TYR A 289 -20.63 -1.60 -8.24
N GLY A 290 -20.28 -0.93 -9.33
CA GLY A 290 -19.22 0.08 -9.37
C GLY A 290 -17.82 -0.54 -9.25
N TYR A 291 -16.81 0.21 -9.67
CA TYR A 291 -15.44 -0.10 -9.32
C TYR A 291 -15.21 0.40 -7.90
N GLY A 292 -15.45 -0.47 -6.92
CA GLY A 292 -15.26 -0.19 -5.50
C GLY A 292 -13.83 0.23 -5.13
N ASP A 293 -13.46 0.01 -3.87
CA ASP A 293 -12.12 0.30 -3.40
C ASP A 293 -11.03 -0.51 -4.13
N ILE A 294 -9.77 -0.21 -3.79
CA ILE A 294 -8.62 -0.90 -4.37
C ILE A 294 -8.64 -2.41 -4.14
N ASP A 295 -9.24 -2.87 -3.03
CA ASP A 295 -9.29 -4.28 -2.67
C ASP A 295 -10.32 -5.02 -3.53
N TYR A 296 -11.46 -4.38 -3.85
CA TYR A 296 -12.43 -4.90 -4.80
C TYR A 296 -11.86 -4.97 -6.22
N LYS A 297 -11.14 -3.93 -6.65
CA LYS A 297 -10.43 -3.92 -7.95
C LYS A 297 -9.41 -5.05 -8.05
N ALA A 298 -8.60 -5.25 -6.99
CA ALA A 298 -7.65 -6.37 -6.93
C ALA A 298 -8.38 -7.72 -7.01
N ALA A 299 -9.52 -7.89 -6.33
CA ALA A 299 -10.30 -9.12 -6.39
C ALA A 299 -10.82 -9.45 -7.80
N ILE A 300 -11.25 -8.44 -8.58
CA ILE A 300 -11.65 -8.62 -9.99
C ILE A 300 -10.48 -9.14 -10.83
N ILE A 301 -9.31 -8.55 -10.66
CA ILE A 301 -8.09 -8.92 -11.40
C ILE A 301 -7.67 -10.34 -11.02
N ASN A 302 -7.65 -10.67 -9.72
CA ASN A 302 -7.34 -12.02 -9.24
C ASN A 302 -8.26 -13.06 -9.88
N TYR A 303 -9.57 -12.78 -9.91
CA TYR A 303 -10.56 -13.67 -10.51
C TYR A 303 -10.25 -13.97 -11.97
N PHE A 304 -10.02 -12.93 -12.78
CA PHE A 304 -9.72 -13.09 -14.19
C PHE A 304 -8.42 -13.86 -14.43
N CYS A 305 -7.35 -13.49 -13.72
CA CYS A 305 -6.05 -14.16 -13.87
C CYS A 305 -6.11 -15.65 -13.49
N ILE A 306 -6.95 -16.01 -12.51
CA ILE A 306 -7.15 -17.42 -12.11
C ILE A 306 -8.00 -18.18 -13.14
N THR A 307 -9.09 -17.59 -13.61
CA THR A 307 -10.08 -18.26 -14.49
C THR A 307 -9.68 -18.33 -15.96
N ASN A 308 -8.99 -17.32 -16.49
CA ASN A 308 -8.64 -17.20 -17.91
C ASN A 308 -7.17 -17.58 -18.19
N ARG A 309 -6.56 -18.36 -17.31
CA ARG A 309 -5.10 -18.61 -17.26
C ARG A 309 -4.46 -18.99 -18.60
N ASN A 310 -5.09 -19.86 -19.38
CA ASN A 310 -4.50 -20.46 -20.59
C ASN A 310 -5.11 -19.93 -21.90
N ARG A 311 -6.28 -19.27 -21.83
CA ARG A 311 -6.98 -18.68 -22.96
C ARG A 311 -7.88 -17.57 -22.44
N VAL A 312 -7.77 -16.40 -23.06
CA VAL A 312 -8.78 -15.35 -22.90
C VAL A 312 -9.97 -15.71 -23.78
N SER A 313 -11.01 -16.29 -23.19
CA SER A 313 -12.28 -16.49 -23.91
C SER A 313 -13.15 -15.24 -23.92
N ASP A 314 -12.89 -14.30 -23.00
CA ASP A 314 -13.70 -13.11 -22.77
C ASP A 314 -12.88 -11.82 -23.01
N ASN A 315 -12.98 -11.29 -24.22
CA ASN A 315 -12.34 -10.03 -24.62
C ASN A 315 -12.93 -8.83 -23.85
N GLN A 316 -14.15 -8.96 -23.31
CA GLN A 316 -14.84 -7.88 -22.62
C GLN A 316 -14.36 -7.71 -21.17
N LEU A 317 -14.19 -8.81 -20.42
CA LEU A 317 -13.64 -8.76 -19.07
C LEU A 317 -12.17 -8.31 -19.08
N LEU A 318 -11.41 -8.70 -20.11
CA LEU A 318 -10.06 -8.19 -20.34
C LEU A 318 -10.05 -6.66 -20.51
N CYS A 319 -10.93 -6.10 -21.34
CA CYS A 319 -11.07 -4.65 -21.50
C CYS A 319 -11.41 -3.95 -20.18
N ILE A 320 -12.29 -4.52 -19.36
CA ILE A 320 -12.60 -3.98 -18.03
C ILE A 320 -11.35 -3.93 -17.17
N ILE A 321 -10.54 -4.98 -17.17
CA ILE A 321 -9.31 -5.05 -16.36
C ILE A 321 -8.26 -4.06 -16.85
N ILE A 322 -8.06 -3.95 -18.17
CA ILE A 322 -7.18 -2.94 -18.75
C ILE A 322 -7.65 -1.54 -18.32
N ASN A 323 -8.94 -1.27 -18.34
CA ASN A 323 -9.51 0.00 -17.87
C ASN A 323 -9.34 0.20 -16.36
N ILE A 324 -9.49 -0.84 -15.54
CA ILE A 324 -9.23 -0.78 -14.09
C ILE A 324 -7.76 -0.42 -13.85
N ILE A 325 -6.83 -1.07 -14.55
CA ILE A 325 -5.40 -0.84 -14.42
C ILE A 325 -5.04 0.58 -14.88
N GLY A 326 -5.50 0.99 -16.07
CA GLY A 326 -5.23 2.32 -16.64
C GLY A 326 -5.82 3.46 -15.82
N ASN A 327 -7.00 3.28 -15.22
CA ASN A 327 -7.62 4.29 -14.35
C ASN A 327 -7.15 4.22 -12.89
N THR A 328 -6.50 3.14 -12.48
CA THR A 328 -5.96 3.05 -11.12
C THR A 328 -4.56 3.61 -11.14
N LEU A 329 -4.35 4.72 -10.44
CA LEU A 329 -3.04 5.32 -10.26
C LEU A 329 -2.01 4.29 -9.77
N ILE A 330 -1.21 3.78 -10.71
CA ILE A 330 -0.07 2.88 -10.48
C ILE A 330 1.15 3.57 -9.81
N PRO A 331 1.31 4.90 -9.65
CA PRO A 331 2.57 5.42 -9.07
C PRO A 331 2.71 5.20 -7.55
N ASN A 332 1.67 4.75 -6.84
CA ASN A 332 1.78 4.40 -5.42
C ASN A 332 2.23 2.94 -5.23
N LEU A 333 3.30 2.73 -4.46
CA LEU A 333 3.83 1.41 -4.08
C LEU A 333 2.74 0.49 -3.50
N GLU A 334 1.89 1.00 -2.60
CA GLU A 334 0.84 0.19 -1.95
C GLU A 334 -0.25 -0.25 -2.94
N THR A 335 -0.55 0.60 -3.92
CA THR A 335 -1.48 0.27 -5.00
C THR A 335 -0.87 -0.76 -5.94
N ARG A 336 0.42 -0.61 -6.28
CA ARG A 336 1.17 -1.57 -7.11
C ARG A 336 1.21 -2.95 -6.47
N LYS A 337 1.57 -3.03 -5.19
CA LYS A 337 1.60 -4.29 -4.41
C LYS A 337 0.29 -5.08 -4.47
N LYS A 338 -0.85 -4.39 -4.59
CA LYS A 338 -2.17 -5.03 -4.63
C LYS A 338 -2.59 -5.49 -6.03
N ILE A 339 -2.27 -4.71 -7.07
CA ILE A 339 -2.78 -4.95 -8.44
C ILE A 339 -1.77 -5.72 -9.30
N LEU A 340 -0.53 -5.25 -9.36
CA LEU A 340 0.42 -5.65 -10.41
C LEU A 340 0.93 -7.09 -10.29
N PRO A 341 1.21 -7.64 -9.10
CA PRO A 341 1.84 -8.95 -9.04
C PRO A 341 0.98 -10.05 -9.67
N GLN A 342 -0.35 -9.91 -9.70
CA GLN A 342 -1.23 -10.97 -10.23
C GLN A 342 -1.14 -11.07 -11.73
N ILE A 343 -0.93 -9.92 -12.37
CA ILE A 343 -0.76 -9.79 -13.81
C ILE A 343 0.54 -10.47 -14.23
N MET A 344 1.60 -10.34 -13.44
CA MET A 344 2.88 -11.02 -13.67
C MET A 344 2.74 -12.56 -13.64
N TYR A 345 1.79 -13.08 -12.85
CA TYR A 345 1.45 -14.50 -12.82
C TYR A 345 0.46 -14.92 -13.92
N PHE A 346 0.05 -14.04 -14.84
CA PHE A 346 -0.80 -14.40 -15.98
C PHE A 346 0.06 -14.87 -17.17
N THR A 347 -0.35 -15.97 -17.83
CA THR A 347 0.45 -16.68 -18.84
C THR A 347 0.81 -15.82 -20.04
N GLU A 348 -0.16 -15.05 -20.54
CA GLU A 348 -0.03 -14.23 -21.75
C GLU A 348 0.06 -12.73 -21.40
N HIS A 349 0.61 -12.39 -20.23
CA HIS A 349 0.57 -10.99 -19.76
C HIS A 349 1.23 -10.00 -20.71
N LYS A 350 2.30 -10.40 -21.42
CA LYS A 350 2.95 -9.54 -22.42
C LYS A 350 2.07 -9.22 -23.61
N GLU A 351 1.21 -10.16 -24.01
CA GLU A 351 0.31 -9.98 -25.15
C GLU A 351 -0.84 -9.06 -24.76
N HIS A 352 -1.52 -9.38 -23.65
CA HIS A 352 -2.77 -8.71 -23.25
C HIS A 352 -2.56 -7.44 -22.41
N PHE A 353 -1.39 -7.24 -21.81
CA PHE A 353 -1.07 -6.09 -20.96
C PHE A 353 0.16 -5.31 -21.43
N SER A 354 0.48 -5.37 -22.72
CA SER A 354 1.59 -4.64 -23.36
C SER A 354 1.53 -3.12 -23.19
N ASN A 355 0.33 -2.56 -23.01
CA ASN A 355 0.13 -1.11 -22.83
C ASN A 355 0.44 -0.63 -21.39
N ILE A 356 0.79 -1.52 -20.48
CA ILE A 356 1.26 -1.13 -19.15
C ILE A 356 2.71 -0.63 -19.30
N GLU A 357 2.92 0.68 -19.13
CA GLU A 357 4.26 1.31 -19.17
C GLU A 357 5.21 0.82 -18.05
N TYR A 358 4.70 0.02 -17.12
CA TYR A 358 5.44 -0.53 -16.00
C TYR A 358 6.10 -1.87 -16.36
N ASP A 359 7.41 -1.99 -16.11
CA ASP A 359 8.14 -3.23 -16.33
C ASP A 359 7.76 -4.30 -15.29
N LEU A 360 6.85 -5.19 -15.70
CA LEU A 360 6.39 -6.32 -14.90
C LEU A 360 7.46 -7.40 -14.72
N GLU A 361 8.45 -7.51 -15.61
CA GLU A 361 9.47 -8.55 -15.53
C GLU A 361 10.58 -8.20 -14.54
N ASN A 362 10.90 -6.91 -14.43
CA ASN A 362 11.90 -6.39 -13.49
C ASN A 362 11.27 -5.67 -12.29
N MET A 363 10.04 -6.04 -11.93
CA MET A 363 9.31 -5.47 -10.79
C MET A 363 10.15 -5.58 -9.50
N PRO A 364 10.35 -4.47 -8.75
CA PRO A 364 11.15 -4.47 -7.53
C PRO A 364 10.61 -5.45 -6.47
N THR A 365 11.51 -6.10 -5.72
CA THR A 365 11.13 -6.99 -4.59
C THR A 365 10.30 -6.29 -3.52
N ALA A 366 10.44 -4.97 -3.39
CA ALA A 366 9.64 -4.17 -2.47
C ALA A 366 8.13 -4.16 -2.83
N GLU A 367 7.77 -4.54 -4.05
CA GLU A 367 6.38 -4.57 -4.53
C GLU A 367 5.74 -5.95 -4.44
N ILE A 368 6.54 -6.96 -4.14
CA ILE A 368 6.07 -8.29 -3.77
C ILE A 368 5.97 -8.30 -2.25
N SER A 369 4.78 -7.96 -1.73
CA SER A 369 4.53 -7.97 -0.29
C SER A 369 4.35 -9.39 0.24
N ASN A 370 4.56 -9.58 1.54
CA ASN A 370 4.24 -10.85 2.20
C ASN A 370 2.74 -11.18 2.12
N ASP A 371 1.89 -10.15 2.13
CA ASP A 371 0.43 -10.28 2.03
C ASP A 371 -0.01 -10.83 0.66
N LEU A 372 0.86 -10.68 -0.35
CA LEU A 372 0.55 -11.10 -1.70
C LEU A 372 0.22 -12.58 -1.79
N LEU A 373 1.07 -13.44 -1.23
CA LEU A 373 0.88 -14.88 -1.31
C LEU A 373 -0.40 -15.30 -0.60
N ASN A 374 -0.69 -14.70 0.56
CA ASN A 374 -1.92 -14.99 1.28
C ASN A 374 -3.14 -14.63 0.43
N ASN A 375 -3.18 -13.42 -0.16
CA ASN A 375 -4.28 -12.98 -1.01
C ASN A 375 -4.47 -13.86 -2.27
N ILE A 376 -3.36 -14.28 -2.88
CA ILE A 376 -3.37 -15.17 -4.04
C ILE A 376 -3.94 -16.54 -3.62
N ILE A 377 -3.40 -17.16 -2.57
CA ILE A 377 -3.85 -18.48 -2.10
C ILE A 377 -5.32 -18.41 -1.68
N GLU A 378 -5.74 -17.37 -0.96
CA GLU A 378 -7.16 -17.17 -0.61
C GLU A 378 -8.04 -17.07 -1.86
N SER A 379 -7.60 -16.32 -2.87
CA SER A 379 -8.32 -16.22 -4.14
C SER A 379 -8.38 -17.58 -4.86
N MET A 380 -7.26 -18.32 -4.91
CA MET A 380 -7.22 -19.67 -5.49
C MET A 380 -8.16 -20.63 -4.78
N ILE A 381 -8.13 -20.66 -3.44
CA ILE A 381 -9.01 -21.47 -2.62
C ILE A 381 -10.45 -21.08 -2.92
N TYR A 382 -10.77 -19.80 -2.97
CA TYR A 382 -12.16 -19.36 -3.18
C TYR A 382 -12.69 -19.74 -4.58
N ILE A 383 -11.90 -19.46 -5.62
CA ILE A 383 -12.31 -19.56 -7.02
C ILE A 383 -12.27 -21.02 -7.51
N ASN A 384 -11.27 -21.81 -7.10
CA ASN A 384 -11.13 -23.17 -7.58
C ASN A 384 -12.07 -24.11 -6.84
N HIS A 385 -13.06 -24.65 -7.54
CA HIS A 385 -14.02 -25.57 -6.95
C HIS A 385 -13.45 -26.96 -6.68
N SER A 386 -12.50 -27.44 -7.51
CA SER A 386 -11.84 -28.75 -7.32
C SER A 386 -10.42 -28.61 -6.80
N LYS A 387 -9.95 -29.69 -6.16
CA LYS A 387 -8.57 -29.84 -5.66
C LYS A 387 -7.55 -29.82 -6.80
N GLU A 388 -7.89 -30.45 -7.91
CA GLU A 388 -7.03 -30.57 -9.09
C GLU A 388 -6.76 -29.20 -9.71
N ALA A 389 -7.81 -28.38 -9.86
CA ALA A 389 -7.71 -27.02 -10.38
C ALA A 389 -6.83 -26.13 -9.47
N PHE A 390 -7.00 -26.26 -8.14
CA PHE A 390 -6.15 -25.58 -7.18
C PHE A 390 -4.68 -25.97 -7.34
N LEU A 391 -4.36 -27.27 -7.38
CA LEU A 391 -2.98 -27.76 -7.46
C LEU A 391 -2.31 -27.40 -8.78
N GLU A 392 -3.06 -27.39 -9.88
CA GLU A 392 -2.55 -26.97 -11.18
C GLU A 392 -2.15 -25.48 -11.15
N TYR A 393 -3.03 -24.63 -10.62
CA TYR A 393 -2.78 -23.20 -10.50
C TYR A 393 -1.65 -22.89 -9.51
N PHE A 394 -1.63 -23.58 -8.36
CA PHE A 394 -0.54 -23.48 -7.38
C PHE A 394 0.82 -23.85 -7.98
N SER A 395 0.89 -24.95 -8.74
CA SER A 395 2.11 -25.40 -9.43
C SER A 395 2.62 -24.36 -10.42
N TYR A 396 1.69 -23.72 -11.13
CA TYR A 396 2.03 -22.70 -12.10
C TYR A 396 2.54 -21.41 -11.44
N PHE A 397 1.82 -20.94 -10.41
CA PHE A 397 2.24 -19.81 -9.59
C PHE A 397 3.65 -20.03 -9.02
N LEU A 398 3.92 -21.24 -8.53
CA LEU A 398 5.24 -21.60 -8.00
C LEU A 398 6.34 -21.51 -9.08
N LYS A 399 6.13 -22.07 -10.28
CA LYS A 399 7.10 -22.00 -11.39
C LYS A 399 7.41 -20.56 -11.79
N LYS A 400 6.39 -19.71 -11.90
CA LYS A 400 6.56 -18.29 -12.24
C LYS A 400 7.27 -17.51 -11.13
N SER A 401 6.97 -17.80 -9.87
CA SER A 401 7.66 -17.19 -8.72
C SER A 401 9.18 -17.46 -8.76
N ILE A 402 9.55 -18.69 -9.14
CA ILE A 402 10.96 -19.10 -9.28
C ILE A 402 11.63 -18.40 -10.48
N TYR A 403 10.93 -18.34 -11.63
CA TYR A 403 11.46 -17.74 -12.87
C TYR A 403 11.86 -16.27 -12.70
N TYR A 404 11.04 -15.47 -12.02
CA TYR A 404 11.27 -14.04 -11.85
C TYR A 404 12.21 -13.67 -10.68
N LYS A 405 13.05 -14.62 -10.23
CA LYS A 405 14.18 -14.40 -9.30
C LYS A 405 13.84 -13.82 -7.92
N GLN A 406 12.58 -13.86 -7.50
CA GLN A 406 12.25 -13.63 -6.10
C GLN A 406 12.26 -14.98 -5.38
N GLU A 407 13.39 -15.22 -4.70
CA GLU A 407 13.60 -16.34 -3.79
C GLU A 407 12.30 -16.66 -3.03
N LEU A 408 12.06 -17.95 -2.79
CA LEU A 408 10.89 -18.53 -2.11
C LEU A 408 10.61 -17.99 -0.69
N LYS A 409 11.27 -16.91 -0.27
CA LYS A 409 11.02 -16.11 0.91
C LYS A 409 9.54 -15.80 1.12
N ILE A 410 8.77 -15.57 0.05
CA ILE A 410 7.31 -15.36 0.16
C ILE A 410 6.61 -16.56 0.84
N PHE A 411 7.14 -17.77 0.68
CA PHE A 411 6.63 -18.96 1.36
C PHE A 411 7.14 -19.09 2.80
N GLY A 412 8.25 -18.45 3.18
CA GLY A 412 8.86 -18.56 4.51
C GLY A 412 8.25 -17.69 5.62
N VAL A 413 7.17 -16.96 5.34
CA VAL A 413 6.50 -16.08 6.32
C VAL A 413 5.38 -16.79 7.08
N LEU A 414 4.83 -16.15 8.11
CA LEU A 414 3.77 -16.75 8.92
C LEU A 414 2.43 -16.85 8.15
N ASP A 415 2.10 -15.83 7.37
CA ASP A 415 0.82 -15.77 6.68
C ASP A 415 0.73 -16.82 5.57
N SER A 416 1.84 -17.10 4.89
CA SER A 416 1.94 -18.21 3.93
C SER A 416 1.73 -19.58 4.60
N PHE A 417 2.30 -19.76 5.81
CA PHE A 417 2.08 -20.97 6.60
C PHE A 417 0.60 -21.12 6.96
N LYS A 418 -0.05 -20.05 7.44
CA LYS A 418 -1.49 -20.09 7.75
C LYS A 418 -2.33 -20.40 6.51
N ALA A 419 -2.04 -19.75 5.39
CA ALA A 419 -2.73 -20.00 4.13
C ALA A 419 -2.64 -21.47 3.72
N ILE A 420 -1.43 -22.04 3.71
CA ILE A 420 -1.18 -23.40 3.23
C ILE A 420 -1.61 -24.47 4.23
N PHE A 421 -1.29 -24.33 5.52
CA PHE A 421 -1.50 -25.40 6.51
C PHE A 421 -2.81 -25.30 7.28
N ILE A 422 -3.51 -24.17 7.20
CA ILE A 422 -4.80 -23.99 7.87
C ILE A 422 -5.91 -23.89 6.81
N LYS A 423 -5.86 -22.85 5.96
CA LYS A 423 -6.96 -22.56 5.02
C LYS A 423 -7.13 -23.61 3.91
N VAL A 424 -6.03 -24.09 3.33
CA VAL A 424 -6.13 -25.10 2.26
C VAL A 424 -6.71 -26.43 2.78
N PRO A 425 -6.24 -27.01 3.90
CA PRO A 425 -6.84 -28.21 4.49
C PRO A 425 -8.30 -28.04 4.93
N GLU A 426 -8.71 -26.85 5.38
CA GLU A 426 -10.12 -26.57 5.69
C GLU A 426 -11.04 -26.78 4.49
N LYS A 427 -10.55 -26.53 3.27
CA LYS A 427 -11.34 -26.71 2.04
C LYS A 427 -11.16 -28.08 1.38
N TYR A 428 -9.94 -28.61 1.33
CA TYR A 428 -9.61 -29.80 0.52
C TYR A 428 -9.07 -30.98 1.34
N GLU A 429 -9.24 -30.93 2.66
CA GLU A 429 -8.74 -31.91 3.62
C GLU A 429 -7.21 -31.95 3.74
N PHE A 430 -6.71 -32.60 4.80
CA PHE A 430 -5.28 -32.63 5.12
C PHE A 430 -4.42 -33.27 4.02
N GLY A 431 -4.96 -34.24 3.26
CA GLY A 431 -4.22 -34.99 2.25
C GLY A 431 -3.62 -34.13 1.13
N ILE A 432 -4.19 -32.96 0.85
CA ILE A 432 -3.68 -32.02 -0.17
C ILE A 432 -2.26 -31.51 0.14
N LEU A 433 -1.87 -31.48 1.42
CA LEU A 433 -0.55 -31.00 1.81
C LEU A 433 0.57 -31.85 1.22
N THR A 434 0.36 -33.17 1.11
CA THR A 434 1.32 -34.09 0.48
C THR A 434 1.60 -33.69 -0.96
N GLU A 435 0.54 -33.37 -1.72
CA GLU A 435 0.64 -32.96 -3.11
C GLU A 435 1.27 -31.56 -3.25
N ILE A 436 0.96 -30.64 -2.34
CA ILE A 436 1.61 -29.32 -2.28
C ILE A 436 3.12 -29.48 -2.05
N MET A 437 3.53 -30.25 -1.04
CA MET A 437 4.96 -30.49 -0.76
C MET A 437 5.66 -31.14 -1.96
N GLN A 438 4.98 -32.08 -2.63
CA GLN A 438 5.51 -32.74 -3.82
C GLN A 438 5.65 -31.77 -5.00
N LYS A 439 4.66 -30.92 -5.27
CA LYS A 439 4.75 -29.87 -6.30
C LYS A 439 5.85 -28.85 -6.00
N MET A 440 6.01 -28.49 -4.73
CA MET A 440 7.13 -27.65 -4.29
C MET A 440 8.48 -28.29 -4.58
N LYS A 441 8.61 -29.61 -4.41
CA LYS A 441 9.83 -30.35 -4.70
C LYS A 441 10.07 -30.52 -6.22
N GLU A 442 9.02 -30.84 -6.98
CA GLU A 442 9.08 -31.05 -8.45
C GLU A 442 9.48 -29.79 -9.21
N CYS A 443 9.06 -28.61 -8.74
CA CYS A 443 9.37 -27.35 -9.43
C CYS A 443 10.79 -26.83 -9.17
N MET A 444 11.59 -27.49 -8.32
CA MET A 444 12.94 -27.06 -7.98
C MET A 444 14.00 -27.79 -8.79
N GLU A 445 14.90 -27.04 -9.41
CA GLU A 445 16.17 -27.58 -9.90
C GLU A 445 17.06 -28.02 -8.70
N SER A 446 18.00 -28.94 -8.95
CA SER A 446 18.89 -29.52 -7.93
C SER A 446 19.67 -28.48 -7.10
N ASN A 447 19.84 -27.26 -7.61
CA ASN A 447 20.58 -26.16 -6.98
C ASN A 447 19.73 -25.36 -5.97
N ALA A 448 18.39 -25.51 -5.96
CA ALA A 448 17.46 -24.77 -5.11
C ALA A 448 17.01 -25.52 -3.84
N VAL A 449 17.54 -26.73 -3.60
CA VAL A 449 17.13 -27.62 -2.50
C VAL A 449 17.36 -27.02 -1.11
N THR A 450 18.41 -26.21 -0.95
CA THR A 450 18.72 -25.48 0.29
C THR A 450 17.62 -24.44 0.62
N SER A 451 17.08 -23.77 -0.40
CA SER A 451 16.03 -22.76 -0.22
C SER A 451 14.72 -23.38 0.24
N LEU A 452 14.34 -24.53 -0.31
CA LEU A 452 13.14 -25.26 0.10
C LEU A 452 13.25 -25.75 1.55
N ASN A 453 14.42 -26.25 1.97
CA ASN A 453 14.66 -26.65 3.36
C ASN A 453 14.57 -25.48 4.33
N ASN A 454 15.02 -24.28 3.95
CA ASN A 454 14.85 -23.09 4.79
C ASN A 454 13.36 -22.74 5.00
N ILE A 455 12.51 -22.93 3.98
CA ILE A 455 11.05 -22.71 4.09
C ILE A 455 10.43 -23.73 5.03
N TRP A 456 10.72 -25.03 4.83
CA TRP A 456 10.20 -26.09 5.68
C TRP A 456 10.66 -25.93 7.13
N PHE A 457 11.90 -25.48 7.35
CA PHE A 457 12.39 -25.12 8.68
C PHE A 457 11.61 -23.94 9.29
N ALA A 458 11.32 -22.89 8.51
CA ALA A 458 10.49 -21.78 8.95
C ALA A 458 9.06 -22.25 9.33
N TRP A 459 8.44 -23.09 8.50
CA TRP A 459 7.13 -23.68 8.74
C TRP A 459 7.10 -24.56 9.97
N LEU A 460 8.14 -25.36 10.21
CA LEU A 460 8.27 -26.14 11.43
C LEU A 460 8.31 -25.24 12.67
N CYS A 461 9.05 -24.13 12.61
CA CYS A 461 9.07 -23.14 13.68
C CYS A 461 7.65 -22.57 13.94
N TYR A 462 6.89 -22.25 12.88
CA TYR A 462 5.51 -21.75 13.03
C TYR A 462 4.54 -22.81 13.55
N ALA A 463 4.67 -24.06 13.12
CA ALA A 463 3.87 -25.17 13.62
C ALA A 463 4.09 -25.38 15.13
N CYS A 464 5.34 -25.33 15.60
CA CYS A 464 5.67 -25.42 17.03
C CYS A 464 5.20 -24.19 17.84
N MET A 465 5.22 -23.00 17.24
CA MET A 465 4.92 -21.74 17.94
C MET A 465 3.43 -21.42 18.03
N ASN A 466 2.68 -21.62 16.94
CA ASN A 466 1.34 -21.07 16.78
C ASN A 466 0.23 -22.12 16.94
N ILE A 467 0.41 -23.32 16.37
CA ILE A 467 -0.61 -24.36 16.39
C ILE A 467 -0.31 -25.38 17.50
N ASN A 468 0.98 -25.71 17.68
CA ASN A 468 1.46 -26.79 18.54
C ASN A 468 0.68 -28.09 18.33
N ASN A 469 0.31 -28.36 17.06
CA ASN A 469 -0.42 -29.56 16.66
C ASN A 469 0.59 -30.62 16.18
N PRO A 470 0.65 -31.78 16.86
CA PRO A 470 1.55 -32.89 16.51
C PRO A 470 1.49 -33.30 15.04
N MET A 471 0.31 -33.28 14.44
CA MET A 471 0.10 -33.71 13.05
C MET A 471 0.91 -32.85 12.06
N PHE A 472 0.87 -31.52 12.20
CA PHE A 472 1.62 -30.62 11.32
C PHE A 472 3.13 -30.69 11.58
N ILE A 473 3.54 -30.82 12.85
CA ILE A 473 4.96 -30.93 13.22
C ILE A 473 5.56 -32.18 12.59
N ASN A 474 4.93 -33.34 12.77
CA ASN A 474 5.37 -34.61 12.20
C ASN A 474 5.37 -34.57 10.67
N PHE A 475 4.31 -34.02 10.07
CA PHE A 475 4.22 -33.90 8.62
C PHE A 475 5.35 -33.05 8.03
N ILE A 476 5.58 -31.84 8.53
CA ILE A 476 6.64 -30.96 8.03
C ILE A 476 8.02 -31.59 8.25
N TYR A 477 8.23 -32.19 9.43
CA TYR A 477 9.49 -32.84 9.77
C TYR A 477 9.83 -34.00 8.81
N ALA A 478 8.84 -34.73 8.29
CA ALA A 478 9.07 -35.80 7.32
C ALA A 478 9.77 -35.29 6.05
N TYR A 479 9.43 -34.09 5.57
CA TYR A 479 10.02 -33.47 4.39
C TYR A 479 11.34 -32.73 4.67
N LEU A 480 11.46 -32.11 5.85
CA LEU A 480 12.63 -31.31 6.23
C LEU A 480 13.90 -32.16 6.32
N ASP A 481 15.01 -31.69 5.74
CA ASP A 481 16.36 -32.15 6.01
C ASP A 481 17.14 -31.06 6.78
N PRO A 482 17.30 -31.20 8.12
CA PRO A 482 18.03 -30.25 8.95
C PRO A 482 19.50 -30.07 8.56
N MET A 483 20.11 -31.02 7.84
CA MET A 483 21.49 -30.90 7.36
C MET A 483 21.60 -29.91 6.19
N ARG A 484 20.49 -29.65 5.50
CA ARG A 484 20.41 -28.76 4.33
C ARG A 484 19.83 -27.39 4.67
N VAL A 485 19.61 -27.08 5.94
CA VAL A 485 19.25 -25.73 6.38
C VAL A 485 20.50 -24.85 6.30
N SER A 486 20.39 -23.72 5.61
CA SER A 486 21.53 -22.83 5.38
C SER A 486 21.98 -22.15 6.68
N ASN A 487 23.28 -22.18 6.96
CA ASN A 487 23.87 -21.40 8.05
C ASN A 487 23.61 -19.90 7.88
N GLU A 488 23.61 -19.39 6.65
CA GLU A 488 23.28 -18.00 6.37
C GLU A 488 21.83 -17.67 6.77
N TYR A 489 20.89 -18.58 6.51
CA TYR A 489 19.50 -18.43 6.93
C TYR A 489 19.38 -18.38 8.46
N ILE A 490 20.08 -19.28 9.16
CA ILE A 490 20.10 -19.31 10.63
C ILE A 490 20.67 -18.00 11.18
N LEU A 491 21.79 -17.53 10.65
CA LEU A 491 22.44 -16.27 11.08
C LEU A 491 21.55 -15.05 10.85
N ARG A 492 20.93 -14.93 9.67
CA ARG A 492 20.00 -13.84 9.35
C ARG A 492 18.79 -13.80 10.29
N ASN A 493 18.40 -14.95 10.84
CA ASN A 493 17.25 -15.08 11.75
C ASN A 493 17.63 -15.30 13.21
N ALA A 494 18.90 -15.15 13.60
CA ALA A 494 19.41 -15.55 14.92
C ALA A 494 18.63 -14.92 16.09
N ILE A 495 18.33 -13.61 16.02
CA ILE A 495 17.56 -12.89 17.05
C ILE A 495 16.15 -13.49 17.20
N LYS A 496 15.46 -13.69 16.07
CA LYS A 496 14.11 -14.29 16.06
C LYS A 496 14.14 -15.71 16.60
N LEU A 497 15.09 -16.52 16.14
CA LEU A 497 15.28 -17.91 16.56
C LEU A 497 15.59 -17.99 18.06
N LYS A 498 16.47 -17.14 18.58
CA LYS A 498 16.79 -17.08 20.02
C LYS A 498 15.53 -16.90 20.87
N ASN A 499 14.67 -15.96 20.50
CA ASN A 499 13.45 -15.65 21.24
C ASN A 499 12.43 -16.80 21.27
N ILE A 500 12.42 -17.65 20.23
CA ILE A 500 11.45 -18.74 20.10
C ILE A 500 12.02 -20.13 20.44
N SER A 501 13.34 -20.25 20.61
CA SER A 501 14.04 -21.54 20.72
C SER A 501 13.57 -22.39 21.91
N LYS A 502 13.31 -21.80 23.09
CA LYS A 502 12.82 -22.54 24.26
C LYS A 502 11.46 -23.20 23.98
N LYS A 503 10.54 -22.46 23.36
CA LYS A 503 9.20 -22.97 23.05
C LYS A 503 9.24 -24.03 21.96
N ILE A 504 10.06 -23.84 20.92
CA ILE A 504 10.25 -24.85 19.87
C ILE A 504 10.85 -26.13 20.45
N LEU A 505 11.91 -26.04 21.27
CA LEU A 505 12.51 -27.22 21.90
C LEU A 505 11.52 -27.98 22.77
N SER A 506 10.67 -27.27 23.53
CA SER A 506 9.61 -27.92 24.32
C SER A 506 8.60 -28.67 23.44
N ALA A 507 8.19 -28.09 22.30
CA ALA A 507 7.29 -28.75 21.36
C ALA A 507 7.94 -29.99 20.71
N LEU A 508 9.22 -29.88 20.30
CA LEU A 508 9.97 -31.00 19.72
C LEU A 508 10.25 -32.13 20.71
N GLU A 509 10.43 -31.82 22.01
CA GLU A 509 10.63 -32.84 23.04
C GLU A 509 9.33 -33.62 23.32
N LYS A 510 8.17 -32.94 23.29
CA LYS A 510 6.86 -33.62 23.41
C LYS A 510 6.63 -34.63 22.28
N GLU A 511 7.09 -34.31 21.08
CA GLU A 511 6.97 -35.14 19.88
C GLU A 511 8.20 -36.03 19.64
N LYS A 512 9.07 -36.22 20.62
CA LYS A 512 10.33 -36.94 20.40
C LYS A 512 10.14 -38.39 19.98
N GLU A 513 9.18 -39.09 20.55
CA GLU A 513 8.91 -40.50 20.21
C GLU A 513 8.45 -40.67 18.76
N SER A 514 7.70 -39.69 18.23
CA SER A 514 7.22 -39.69 16.84
C SER A 514 8.27 -39.19 15.85
N LEU A 515 9.11 -38.21 16.25
CA LEU A 515 10.12 -37.60 15.38
C LEU A 515 11.48 -38.33 15.36
N CYS A 516 11.80 -39.08 16.41
CA CYS A 516 13.09 -39.74 16.58
C CYS A 516 12.89 -41.24 16.86
N ASN A 517 13.00 -42.06 15.81
CA ASN A 517 13.03 -43.50 15.96
C ASN A 517 14.37 -43.91 16.58
N GLY A 518 14.35 -44.33 17.85
CA GLY A 518 15.55 -44.71 18.60
C GLY A 518 16.35 -45.86 17.97
N ASN A 519 15.73 -46.65 17.11
CA ASN A 519 16.34 -47.79 16.42
C ASN A 519 16.93 -47.43 15.04
N ASP A 520 16.70 -46.20 14.55
CA ASP A 520 17.26 -45.72 13.30
C ASP A 520 18.33 -44.62 13.56
N PRO A 521 19.62 -44.93 13.36
CA PRO A 521 20.70 -43.96 13.51
C PRO A 521 20.52 -42.70 12.64
N VAL A 522 19.87 -42.82 11.48
CA VAL A 522 19.61 -41.69 10.58
C VAL A 522 18.55 -40.76 11.17
N SER A 523 17.42 -41.32 11.63
CA SER A 523 16.38 -40.58 12.36
C SER A 523 16.94 -39.85 13.59
N LYS A 524 17.75 -40.52 14.39
CA LYS A 524 18.39 -39.92 15.57
C LYS A 524 19.31 -38.75 15.20
N LYS A 525 20.17 -38.95 14.20
CA LYS A 525 21.07 -37.89 13.70
C LYS A 525 20.30 -36.68 13.16
N LYS A 526 19.17 -36.92 12.48
CA LYS A 526 18.28 -35.86 11.96
C LYS A 526 17.68 -35.03 13.11
N TYR A 527 17.15 -35.69 14.13
CA TYR A 527 16.57 -35.05 15.31
C TYR A 527 17.61 -34.26 16.11
N ASP A 528 18.76 -34.87 16.38
CA ASP A 528 19.87 -34.25 17.10
C ASP A 528 20.38 -33.00 16.37
N LYS A 529 20.52 -33.07 15.04
CA LYS A 529 20.91 -31.91 14.24
C LYS A 529 19.88 -30.79 14.36
N LEU A 530 18.60 -31.08 14.22
CA LEU A 530 17.53 -30.07 14.33
C LEU A 530 17.56 -29.40 15.71
N THR A 531 17.60 -30.17 16.79
CA THR A 531 17.62 -29.62 18.16
C THR A 531 18.89 -28.83 18.45
N SER A 532 20.04 -29.24 17.89
CA SER A 532 21.32 -28.51 18.04
C SER A 532 21.25 -27.07 17.51
N ILE A 533 20.50 -26.83 16.42
CA ILE A 533 20.30 -25.48 15.86
C ILE A 533 19.70 -24.57 16.92
N PHE A 534 18.64 -24.99 17.60
CA PHE A 534 17.97 -24.18 18.62
C PHE A 534 18.75 -24.11 19.94
N LYS A 535 19.37 -25.21 20.37
CA LYS A 535 20.22 -25.23 21.58
C LYS A 535 21.38 -24.24 21.45
N SER A 536 22.00 -24.16 20.27
CA SER A 536 23.10 -23.20 20.02
C SER A 536 22.68 -21.74 20.20
N GLN A 537 21.41 -21.39 19.95
CA GLN A 537 20.90 -20.02 20.13
C GLN A 537 20.68 -19.66 21.62
N LEU A 538 20.54 -20.65 22.50
CA LEU A 538 20.38 -20.46 23.94
C LEU A 538 21.74 -20.36 24.65
N ILE A 539 22.78 -21.02 24.13
CA ILE A 539 24.12 -21.05 24.73
C ILE A 539 24.86 -19.72 24.57
N THR A 540 24.47 -18.87 23.60
CA THR A 540 25.03 -17.53 23.38
C THR A 540 24.79 -16.55 24.55
N GLU A 541 24.17 -16.98 25.66
CA GLU A 541 24.06 -16.22 26.91
C GLU A 541 25.27 -16.36 27.87
N ILE A 542 26.17 -17.32 27.67
CA ILE A 542 27.25 -17.58 28.66
C ILE A 542 28.59 -16.92 28.28
N GLY A 543 28.76 -16.47 27.03
CA GLY A 543 29.94 -15.74 26.59
C GLY A 543 29.71 -14.24 26.59
N GLY A 544 29.92 -13.59 27.74
CA GLY A 544 30.07 -12.13 27.81
C GLY A 544 31.30 -11.71 27.01
N LEU A 545 31.12 -11.39 25.73
CA LEU A 545 32.06 -10.60 24.96
C LEU A 545 31.58 -9.15 25.00
N SER A 546 32.30 -8.37 25.81
CA SER A 546 32.30 -6.93 25.78
C SER A 546 32.31 -6.41 24.34
N LEU A 547 31.42 -5.47 24.04
CA LEU A 547 31.35 -4.74 22.78
C LEU A 547 32.52 -3.72 22.61
N SER A 548 33.66 -3.94 23.27
CA SER A 548 34.83 -3.05 23.24
C SER A 548 36.02 -3.55 22.44
N GLU A 549 35.99 -4.74 21.82
CA GLU A 549 37.11 -5.24 21.02
C GLU A 549 36.66 -5.82 19.68
N MET A 550 36.33 -4.92 18.74
CA MET A 550 36.47 -5.23 17.32
C MET A 550 37.77 -4.61 16.82
N PRO A 551 38.68 -5.37 16.18
CA PRO A 551 39.82 -4.79 15.50
C PRO A 551 39.31 -3.87 14.40
N SER A 552 39.76 -2.63 14.44
CA SER A 552 39.61 -1.65 13.38
C SER A 552 39.90 -2.28 12.02
N ARG A 553 38.89 -2.31 11.14
CA ARG A 553 39.07 -2.63 9.72
C ARG A 553 40.06 -1.63 9.13
N LYS A 554 41.34 -1.99 9.08
CA LYS A 554 42.31 -1.43 8.14
C LYS A 554 41.75 -1.69 6.75
N ARG A 555 41.32 -0.62 6.08
CA ARG A 555 41.12 -0.61 4.63
C ARG A 555 42.45 -1.00 4.00
N ILE A 556 42.52 -2.19 3.42
CA ILE A 556 43.58 -2.52 2.49
C ILE A 556 43.28 -1.73 1.22
N TYR A 557 44.05 -0.65 1.05
CA TYR A 557 44.23 0.01 -0.23
C TYR A 557 44.88 -1.00 -1.18
N CYS A 558 44.15 -1.46 -2.20
CA CYS A 558 44.76 -2.04 -3.38
C CYS A 558 45.08 -0.88 -4.33
N GLY A 559 46.30 -0.36 -4.22
CA GLY A 559 46.88 0.60 -5.13
C GLY A 559 47.83 -0.07 -6.11
N GLN A 560 47.74 0.39 -7.36
CA GLN A 560 48.74 0.32 -8.44
C GLN A 560 48.84 -0.99 -9.25
N ARG A 561 48.59 -0.88 -10.56
CA ARG A 561 49.63 -0.42 -11.50
C ARG A 561 49.06 0.06 -12.83
N THR A 562 49.33 1.33 -13.09
CA THR A 562 49.43 1.96 -14.41
C THR A 562 50.66 1.42 -15.13
N HIS A 563 50.50 1.00 -16.38
CA HIS A 563 51.59 0.93 -17.35
C HIS A 563 51.49 2.15 -18.27
N LYS A 564 52.54 2.97 -18.29
CA LYS A 564 52.95 3.81 -19.41
C LYS A 564 54.19 3.14 -19.98
N GLU A 565 54.12 2.69 -21.22
CA GLU A 565 54.89 3.22 -22.37
C GLU A 565 54.03 3.00 -23.62
#